data_AF-A0A7D5RBI8-F1
#
_entry.id   AF-A0A7D5RBI8-F1
#
_cell.length_a   1.000
_cell.length_b   1.000
_cell.length_c   1.000
_cell.angle_alpha   90.00
_cell.angle_beta   90.00
_cell.angle_gamma   90.00
#
_symmetry.space_group_name_H-M   'P 1'
#
loop_
_entity.id
_entity.type
_entity.pdbx_description
1 polymer ?
#
loop_
_entity_poly.entity_id
_entity_poly.type
_entity_poly.pdbx_seq_one_letter_code
_entity_poly.pdbx_strand_id
1 'polypeptide(L)'
;MIGIAVGVFFAGLGTGYAIFSANQSASFMHMTPQQMQQMMSNPQMMTQWHQTMMSNPQAMNSWMNTMMGSQQTMQQMHDLMMNNPQHMQAMMNTMGPSMMNSMMSNPQMSQQMMGMMMQNQQFMQGMMMNPQFQQNWMGPWMNNSTNWQGMMGSGWMNQGMMGNNMMGSGTMMGMMGTPITKNSEVVSTINNVKKLLDQVSVRYNDGDVSGAFGLATEAYLENYEYVESAIAAKDLNLMEKIEFMLRVELRSMIQNEDPIKDIDAKINSIKENLDEAKSLFQ
;
A
#
# COMPACT_ATOMS: atom_id res chain seq x y z
N MET A 1 20.92 -51.37 -60.66
CA MET A 1 19.53 -51.07 -61.08
C MET A 1 18.69 -52.19 -60.48
N ILE A 2 17.75 -52.02 -59.56
CA ILE A 2 16.71 -51.01 -59.23
C ILE A 2 16.32 -51.36 -57.78
N GLY A 3 16.06 -50.48 -56.81
CA GLY A 3 15.37 -49.22 -56.85
C GLY A 3 14.01 -49.35 -56.15
N ILE A 4 13.86 -48.63 -55.03
CA ILE A 4 12.63 -48.05 -54.48
C ILE A 4 11.70 -49.00 -53.67
N ALA A 5 11.75 -48.86 -52.34
CA ALA A 5 10.71 -49.31 -51.43
C ALA A 5 9.63 -48.22 -51.31
N VAL A 6 8.38 -48.62 -51.57
CA VAL A 6 7.15 -47.83 -51.54
C VAL A 6 6.60 -47.75 -50.11
N GLY A 7 6.02 -46.60 -49.72
CA GLY A 7 5.39 -46.33 -48.41
C GLY A 7 4.07 -47.09 -48.18
N VAL A 8 3.16 -46.79 -47.25
CA VAL A 8 2.80 -45.61 -46.43
C VAL A 8 1.85 -46.11 -45.31
N PHE A 9 2.03 -45.61 -44.07
CA PHE A 9 1.09 -45.23 -42.97
C PHE A 9 -0.02 -46.13 -42.36
N PHE A 10 -0.44 -45.65 -41.15
CA PHE A 10 -1.55 -45.96 -40.22
C PHE A 10 -1.21 -46.87 -39.02
N ALA A 11 -1.69 -46.70 -37.78
CA ALA A 11 -2.30 -45.64 -36.97
C ALA A 11 -2.66 -46.29 -35.61
N GLY A 12 -2.32 -45.68 -34.47
CA GLY A 12 -2.79 -46.04 -33.10
C GLY A 12 -2.23 -47.37 -32.54
N LEU A 13 -1.93 -47.56 -31.26
CA LEU A 13 -2.15 -46.82 -30.02
C LEU A 13 -0.94 -47.13 -29.12
N GLY A 14 -0.18 -46.12 -28.74
CA GLY A 14 0.91 -46.26 -27.77
C GLY A 14 0.56 -45.51 -26.50
N THR A 15 -0.04 -46.20 -25.53
CA THR A 15 -0.06 -45.79 -24.12
C THR A 15 1.37 -45.71 -23.62
N GLY A 16 1.99 -44.54 -23.73
CA GLY A 16 3.25 -44.23 -23.09
C GLY A 16 2.99 -43.58 -21.74
N TYR A 17 3.03 -44.36 -20.66
CA TYR A 17 3.37 -43.81 -19.36
C TYR A 17 4.84 -43.40 -19.43
N ALA A 18 5.10 -42.10 -19.59
CA ALA A 18 6.44 -41.57 -19.41
C ALA A 18 6.81 -41.72 -17.93
N ILE A 19 7.72 -42.64 -17.64
CA ILE A 19 8.47 -42.69 -16.40
C ILE A 19 9.35 -41.44 -16.37
N PHE A 20 9.12 -40.54 -15.43
CA PHE A 20 10.01 -39.40 -15.19
C PHE A 20 11.35 -39.92 -14.64
N SER A 21 12.39 -39.81 -15.48
CA SER A 21 13.78 -40.00 -15.06
C SER A 21 14.19 -38.85 -14.13
N ALA A 22 14.66 -39.20 -12.92
CA ALA A 22 15.01 -38.25 -11.85
C ALA A 22 16.34 -37.49 -12.07
N ASN A 23 16.84 -37.41 -13.32
CA ASN A 23 18.19 -36.87 -13.58
C ASN A 23 18.28 -35.93 -14.79
N GLN A 24 17.16 -35.34 -15.21
CA GLN A 24 17.19 -34.20 -16.13
C GLN A 24 16.93 -32.94 -15.33
N SER A 25 17.84 -31.97 -15.44
CA SER A 25 17.56 -30.58 -15.08
C SER A 25 16.32 -30.16 -15.86
N ALA A 26 15.18 -30.13 -15.18
CA ALA A 26 13.95 -29.63 -15.75
C ALA A 26 14.27 -28.25 -16.32
N SER A 27 14.22 -28.12 -17.65
CA SER A 27 14.54 -26.87 -18.32
C SER A 27 13.36 -25.93 -18.11
N PHE A 28 13.33 -25.33 -16.91
CA PHE A 28 12.33 -24.37 -16.49
C PHE A 28 12.35 -23.09 -17.36
N MET A 29 13.38 -22.93 -18.20
CA MET A 29 13.63 -21.79 -19.08
C MET A 29 12.67 -21.72 -20.28
N HIS A 30 11.88 -22.76 -20.55
CA HIS A 30 10.98 -22.82 -21.72
C HIS A 30 9.51 -23.18 -21.37
N MET A 31 9.07 -22.90 -20.15
CA MET A 31 7.68 -23.19 -19.77
C MET A 31 6.69 -22.22 -20.41
N THR A 32 5.64 -22.77 -20.99
CA THR A 32 4.49 -22.00 -21.48
C THR A 32 3.68 -21.43 -20.30
N PRO A 33 2.90 -20.34 -20.49
CA PRO A 33 2.06 -19.77 -19.44
C PRO A 33 1.11 -20.80 -18.77
N GLN A 34 0.61 -21.77 -19.54
CA GLN A 34 -0.27 -22.84 -19.06
C GLN A 34 0.47 -23.85 -18.17
N GLN A 35 1.73 -24.17 -18.51
CA GLN A 35 2.57 -25.03 -17.67
C GLN A 35 2.97 -24.33 -16.37
N MET A 36 3.20 -23.02 -16.42
CA MET A 36 3.47 -22.23 -15.23
C MET A 36 2.27 -22.21 -14.28
N GLN A 37 1.05 -22.06 -14.81
CA GLN A 37 -0.17 -22.13 -14.02
C GLN A 37 -0.33 -23.50 -13.34
N GLN A 38 -0.03 -24.58 -14.05
CA GLN A 38 -0.07 -25.93 -13.50
C GLN A 38 1.00 -26.13 -12.41
N MET A 39 2.21 -25.61 -12.62
CA MET A 39 3.28 -25.65 -11.63
C MET A 39 2.89 -24.89 -10.35
N MET A 40 2.29 -23.70 -10.49
CA MET A 40 1.83 -22.90 -9.37
C MET A 40 0.70 -23.55 -8.58
N SER A 41 -0.13 -24.38 -9.24
CA SER A 41 -1.14 -25.19 -8.56
C SER A 41 -0.57 -26.39 -7.78
N ASN A 42 0.71 -26.75 -8.00
CA ASN A 42 1.34 -27.91 -7.37
C ASN A 42 2.47 -27.50 -6.38
N PRO A 43 2.22 -27.59 -5.05
CA PRO A 43 3.16 -27.12 -4.03
C PRO A 43 4.56 -27.78 -4.08
N GLN A 44 4.62 -29.07 -4.44
CA GLN A 44 5.89 -29.80 -4.48
C GLN A 44 6.77 -29.37 -5.65
N MET A 45 6.17 -29.07 -6.80
CA MET A 45 6.90 -28.57 -7.96
C MET A 45 7.39 -27.14 -7.73
N MET A 46 6.59 -26.33 -7.04
CA MET A 46 6.94 -24.95 -6.68
C MET A 46 8.18 -24.90 -5.77
N THR A 47 8.28 -25.78 -4.77
CA THR A 47 9.45 -25.86 -3.89
C THR A 47 10.73 -26.22 -4.66
N GLN A 48 10.66 -27.16 -5.61
CA GLN A 48 11.82 -27.52 -6.44
C GLN A 48 12.23 -26.41 -7.39
N TRP A 49 11.24 -25.75 -8.00
CA TRP A 49 11.48 -24.57 -8.84
C TRP A 49 12.17 -23.47 -8.03
N HIS A 50 11.67 -23.17 -6.83
CA HIS A 50 12.24 -22.15 -5.95
C HIS A 50 13.70 -22.45 -5.60
N GLN A 51 13.99 -23.70 -5.22
CA GLN A 51 15.35 -24.12 -4.87
C GLN A 51 16.31 -24.03 -6.07
N THR A 52 15.83 -24.33 -7.27
CA THR A 52 16.61 -24.21 -8.52
C THR A 52 16.90 -22.74 -8.85
N MET A 53 15.90 -21.86 -8.72
CA MET A 53 16.07 -20.44 -9.01
C MET A 53 16.96 -19.73 -8.00
N MET A 54 16.87 -20.10 -6.72
CA MET A 54 17.77 -19.57 -5.67
C MET A 54 19.22 -20.03 -5.86
N SER A 55 19.42 -21.27 -6.31
CA SER A 55 20.77 -21.80 -6.55
C SER A 55 21.36 -21.39 -7.90
N ASN A 56 20.54 -20.89 -8.83
CA ASN A 56 20.96 -20.53 -10.18
C ASN A 56 20.56 -19.09 -10.56
N PRO A 57 21.43 -18.10 -10.26
CA PRO A 57 21.19 -16.68 -10.57
C PRO A 57 20.98 -16.39 -12.06
N GLN A 58 21.56 -17.20 -12.95
CA GLN A 58 21.43 -17.02 -14.40
C GLN A 58 20.06 -17.47 -14.90
N ALA A 59 19.52 -18.54 -14.31
CA ALA A 59 18.15 -18.96 -14.55
C ALA A 59 17.15 -17.89 -14.08
N MET A 60 17.42 -17.28 -12.93
CA MET A 60 16.64 -16.17 -12.40
C MET A 60 16.66 -14.95 -13.34
N ASN A 61 17.83 -14.52 -13.79
CA ASN A 61 17.95 -13.38 -14.71
C ASN A 61 17.25 -13.64 -16.05
N SER A 62 17.34 -14.86 -16.58
CA SER A 62 16.68 -15.23 -17.84
C SER A 62 15.16 -15.27 -17.70
N TRP A 63 14.65 -15.85 -16.62
CA TRP A 63 13.23 -15.82 -16.31
C TRP A 63 12.71 -14.39 -16.12
N MET A 64 13.48 -13.55 -15.43
CA MET A 64 13.15 -12.14 -15.21
C MET A 64 13.12 -11.35 -16.52
N ASN A 65 14.09 -11.60 -17.43
CA ASN A 65 14.09 -11.01 -18.77
C ASN A 65 12.89 -11.45 -19.61
N THR A 66 12.48 -12.71 -19.53
CA THR A 66 11.26 -13.19 -20.23
C THR A 66 10.00 -12.54 -19.67
N MET A 67 9.92 -12.39 -18.35
CA MET A 67 8.78 -11.74 -17.68
C MET A 67 8.71 -10.23 -17.96
N MET A 68 9.84 -9.52 -17.90
CA MET A 68 9.90 -8.11 -18.27
C MET A 68 9.71 -7.88 -19.76
N GLY A 69 10.19 -8.80 -20.59
CA GLY A 69 10.08 -8.71 -22.06
C GLY A 69 8.70 -9.07 -22.60
N SER A 70 7.85 -9.72 -21.80
CA SER A 70 6.48 -10.08 -22.20
C SER A 70 5.46 -9.33 -21.35
N GLN A 71 5.21 -8.07 -21.72
CA GLN A 71 4.24 -7.19 -21.08
C GLN A 71 2.83 -7.83 -20.98
N GLN A 72 2.48 -8.68 -21.94
CA GLN A 72 1.25 -9.45 -21.96
C GLN A 72 1.21 -10.56 -20.88
N THR A 73 2.33 -11.22 -20.61
CA THR A 73 2.45 -12.21 -19.53
C THR A 73 2.42 -11.53 -18.17
N MET A 74 3.05 -10.35 -18.05
CA MET A 74 2.99 -9.54 -16.84
C MET A 74 1.55 -9.07 -16.56
N GLN A 75 0.81 -8.63 -17.57
CA GLN A 75 -0.60 -8.26 -17.44
C GLN A 75 -1.47 -9.44 -17.02
N GLN A 76 -1.31 -10.60 -17.66
CA GLN A 76 -2.08 -11.79 -17.28
C GLN A 76 -1.75 -12.28 -15.86
N MET A 77 -0.48 -12.20 -15.45
CA MET A 77 -0.05 -12.51 -14.09
C MET A 77 -0.62 -11.51 -13.09
N HIS A 78 -0.60 -10.22 -13.43
CA HIS A 78 -1.19 -9.15 -12.63
C HIS A 78 -2.70 -9.33 -12.48
N ASP A 79 -3.40 -9.65 -13.56
CA ASP A 79 -4.84 -9.91 -13.58
C ASP A 79 -5.19 -11.16 -12.78
N LEU A 80 -4.37 -12.22 -12.87
CA LEU A 80 -4.54 -13.43 -12.06
C LEU A 80 -4.30 -13.15 -10.56
N MET A 81 -3.35 -12.27 -10.22
CA MET A 81 -3.06 -11.88 -8.85
C MET A 81 -4.11 -10.94 -8.25
N MET A 82 -4.63 -9.99 -9.05
CA MET A 82 -5.70 -9.10 -8.60
C MET A 82 -7.04 -9.83 -8.45
N ASN A 83 -7.36 -10.75 -9.36
CA ASN A 83 -8.64 -11.45 -9.33
C ASN A 83 -8.67 -12.72 -8.47
N ASN A 84 -7.53 -13.15 -7.90
CA ASN A 84 -7.47 -14.38 -7.10
C ASN A 84 -6.81 -14.15 -5.72
N PRO A 85 -7.53 -13.55 -4.75
CA PRO A 85 -6.99 -13.20 -3.43
C PRO A 85 -6.46 -14.41 -2.64
N GLN A 86 -7.00 -15.61 -2.87
CA GLN A 86 -6.50 -16.84 -2.26
C GLN A 86 -5.09 -17.20 -2.76
N HIS A 87 -4.79 -16.92 -4.02
CA HIS A 87 -3.47 -17.17 -4.60
C HIS A 87 -2.42 -16.19 -4.03
N MET A 88 -2.79 -14.92 -3.87
CA MET A 88 -1.95 -13.92 -3.22
C MET A 88 -1.65 -14.30 -1.76
N GLN A 89 -2.65 -14.81 -1.04
CA GLN A 89 -2.47 -15.26 0.33
C GLN A 89 -1.59 -16.51 0.43
N ALA A 90 -1.72 -17.47 -0.50
CA ALA A 90 -0.84 -18.63 -0.57
C ALA A 90 0.61 -18.23 -0.89
N MET A 91 0.82 -17.34 -1.87
CA MET A 91 2.14 -16.85 -2.23
C MET A 91 2.77 -16.05 -1.08
N MET A 92 2.00 -15.19 -0.41
CA MET A 92 2.46 -14.44 0.77
C MET A 92 2.79 -15.39 1.93
N ASN A 93 2.02 -16.45 2.14
CA ASN A 93 2.30 -17.43 3.19
C ASN A 93 3.52 -18.31 2.87
N THR A 94 3.76 -18.65 1.59
CA THR A 94 4.86 -19.54 1.18
C THR A 94 6.15 -18.80 0.87
N MET A 95 6.09 -17.65 0.19
CA MET A 95 7.26 -16.86 -0.25
C MET A 95 7.51 -15.62 0.61
N GLY A 96 6.50 -15.14 1.34
CA GLY A 96 6.66 -13.98 2.22
C GLY A 96 7.76 -14.19 3.27
N PRO A 97 7.80 -15.31 4.02
CA PRO A 97 8.81 -15.51 5.05
C PRO A 97 10.24 -15.57 4.51
N SER A 98 10.49 -16.27 3.40
CA SER A 98 11.84 -16.40 2.81
C SER A 98 12.30 -15.10 2.15
N MET A 99 11.42 -14.42 1.42
CA MET A 99 11.72 -13.13 0.81
C MET A 99 11.97 -12.05 1.86
N MET A 100 11.16 -12.01 2.91
CA MET A 100 11.33 -11.09 4.03
C MET A 100 12.61 -11.38 4.82
N ASN A 101 12.96 -12.66 5.02
CA ASN A 101 14.22 -13.05 5.63
C ASN A 101 15.43 -12.62 4.78
N SER A 102 15.34 -12.73 3.44
CA SER A 102 16.37 -12.21 2.54
C SER A 102 16.48 -10.68 2.53
N MET A 103 15.36 -9.96 2.66
CA MET A 103 15.39 -8.49 2.77
C MET A 103 15.89 -8.00 4.13
N MET A 104 15.52 -8.67 5.23
CA MET A 104 15.94 -8.31 6.59
C MET A 104 17.37 -8.72 6.90
N SER A 105 17.86 -9.83 6.31
CA SER A 105 19.26 -10.24 6.43
C SER A 105 20.22 -9.32 5.69
N ASN A 106 19.73 -8.51 4.76
CA ASN A 106 20.50 -7.44 4.14
C ASN A 106 20.37 -6.14 4.97
N PRO A 107 21.39 -5.73 5.74
CA PRO A 107 21.28 -4.63 6.70
C PRO A 107 20.96 -3.28 6.05
N GLN A 108 21.47 -3.07 4.83
CA GLN A 108 21.31 -1.82 4.09
C GLN A 108 19.90 -1.69 3.52
N MET A 109 19.32 -2.81 3.06
CA MET A 109 17.95 -2.84 2.56
C MET A 109 16.94 -2.83 3.69
N SER A 110 17.23 -3.52 4.80
CA SER A 110 16.47 -3.47 6.03
C SER A 110 16.40 -2.05 6.61
N GLN A 111 17.53 -1.31 6.64
CA GLN A 111 17.56 0.10 7.06
C GLN A 111 16.80 1.01 6.11
N GLN A 112 16.95 0.84 4.78
CA GLN A 112 16.22 1.64 3.81
C GLN A 112 14.71 1.40 3.90
N MET A 113 14.29 0.15 4.11
CA MET A 113 12.89 -0.22 4.25
C MET A 113 12.32 0.26 5.60
N MET A 114 13.10 0.19 6.68
CA MET A 114 12.74 0.78 7.96
C MET A 114 12.65 2.31 7.87
N GLY A 115 13.53 2.96 7.09
CA GLY A 115 13.49 4.39 6.80
C GLY A 115 12.26 4.79 5.99
N MET A 116 11.91 4.01 4.96
CA MET A 116 10.67 4.20 4.20
C MET A 116 9.42 3.93 5.04
N MET A 117 9.42 2.91 5.91
CA MET A 117 8.31 2.67 6.84
C MET A 117 8.18 3.77 7.89
N MET A 118 9.28 4.30 8.42
CA MET A 118 9.25 5.43 9.36
C MET A 118 8.80 6.72 8.69
N GLN A 119 9.17 6.94 7.42
CA GLN A 119 8.65 8.07 6.65
C GLN A 119 7.16 7.91 6.31
N ASN A 120 6.71 6.68 6.09
CA ASN A 120 5.34 6.38 5.72
C ASN A 120 4.52 5.99 6.96
N GLN A 121 4.41 6.92 7.91
CA GLN A 121 3.75 6.71 9.20
C GLN A 121 2.30 6.23 9.05
N GLN A 122 1.59 6.67 8.02
CA GLN A 122 0.21 6.24 7.73
C GLN A 122 0.15 4.76 7.29
N PHE A 123 1.14 4.31 6.52
CA PHE A 123 1.28 2.91 6.16
C PHE A 123 1.62 2.04 7.38
N MET A 124 2.53 2.51 8.24
CA MET A 124 2.86 1.82 9.50
C MET A 124 1.65 1.74 10.44
N GLN A 125 0.86 2.81 10.52
CA GLN A 125 -0.34 2.88 11.36
C GLN A 125 -1.45 1.98 10.83
N GLY A 126 -1.68 1.95 9.52
CA GLY A 126 -2.63 1.02 8.87
C GLY A 126 -2.21 -0.45 9.03
N MET A 127 -0.91 -0.72 9.03
CA MET A 127 -0.37 -2.07 9.22
C MET A 127 -0.43 -2.52 10.69
N MET A 128 -0.23 -1.60 11.66
CA MET A 128 -0.44 -1.86 13.10
C MET A 128 -1.92 -2.04 13.47
N MET A 129 -2.83 -1.34 12.78
CA MET A 129 -4.28 -1.47 12.97
C MET A 129 -4.85 -2.74 12.33
N ASN A 130 -4.07 -3.44 11.49
CA ASN A 130 -4.52 -4.68 10.84
C ASN A 130 -4.35 -5.89 11.78
N PRO A 131 -5.45 -6.51 12.26
CA PRO A 131 -5.39 -7.57 13.27
C PRO A 131 -4.70 -8.86 12.78
N GLN A 132 -4.84 -9.20 11.50
CA GLN A 132 -4.16 -10.36 10.92
C GLN A 132 -2.66 -10.12 10.76
N PHE A 133 -2.25 -8.87 10.48
CA PHE A 133 -0.83 -8.52 10.45
C PHE A 133 -0.24 -8.59 11.87
N GLN A 134 -0.96 -8.06 12.84
CA GLN A 134 -0.54 -8.08 14.24
C GLN A 134 -0.36 -9.51 14.78
N GLN A 135 -1.30 -10.42 14.51
CA GLN A 135 -1.25 -11.80 15.02
C GLN A 135 -0.24 -12.68 14.29
N ASN A 136 -0.20 -12.63 12.95
CA ASN A 136 0.62 -13.57 12.18
C ASN A 136 2.07 -13.12 12.00
N TRP A 137 2.33 -11.81 12.05
CA TRP A 137 3.66 -11.25 11.77
C TRP A 137 4.28 -10.62 13.02
N MET A 138 3.55 -9.74 13.69
CA MET A 138 4.06 -9.05 14.88
C MET A 138 4.12 -9.97 16.11
N GLY A 139 3.21 -10.94 16.25
CA GLY A 139 3.17 -11.89 17.36
C GLY A 139 4.46 -12.71 17.53
N PRO A 140 4.90 -13.48 16.53
CA PRO A 140 6.15 -14.25 16.60
C PRO A 140 7.39 -13.36 16.78
N TRP A 141 7.36 -12.17 16.18
CA TRP A 141 8.47 -11.24 16.19
C TRP A 141 8.63 -10.48 17.53
N MET A 142 7.53 -10.06 18.16
CA MET A 142 7.54 -9.47 19.51
C MET A 142 8.02 -10.47 20.56
N ASN A 143 7.71 -11.75 20.36
CA ASN A 143 8.07 -12.80 21.31
C ASN A 143 9.52 -13.29 21.15
N ASN A 144 10.16 -13.06 19.99
CA ASN A 144 11.51 -13.57 19.69
C ASN A 144 12.61 -12.48 19.67
N SER A 145 12.24 -11.20 19.71
CA SER A 145 13.19 -10.09 19.54
C SER A 145 13.59 -9.42 20.86
N THR A 146 14.69 -9.91 21.46
CA THR A 146 15.36 -9.26 22.60
C THR A 146 15.80 -7.83 22.29
N ASN A 147 16.08 -7.53 21.00
CA ASN A 147 16.48 -6.19 20.54
C ASN A 147 15.33 -5.19 20.55
N TRP A 148 14.07 -5.63 20.46
CA TRP A 148 12.91 -4.73 20.53
C TRP A 148 12.61 -4.26 21.95
N GLN A 149 12.80 -5.12 22.95
CA GLN A 149 12.63 -4.77 24.36
C GLN A 149 13.65 -3.70 24.81
N GLY A 150 14.86 -3.69 24.25
CA GLY A 150 15.87 -2.66 24.49
C GLY A 150 15.60 -1.32 23.79
N MET A 151 15.00 -1.35 22.60
CA MET A 151 14.75 -0.16 21.77
C MET A 151 13.59 0.70 22.30
N MET A 152 12.53 0.08 22.84
CA MET A 152 11.46 0.82 23.53
C MET A 152 11.80 1.22 24.97
N GLY A 153 12.69 0.48 25.64
CA GLY A 153 13.03 0.74 27.05
C GLY A 153 13.94 1.95 27.28
N SER A 154 14.57 2.51 26.24
CA SER A 154 15.60 3.55 26.43
C SER A 154 15.59 4.72 25.42
N GLY A 155 14.96 4.57 24.25
CA GLY A 155 15.04 5.58 23.18
C GLY A 155 13.74 6.34 22.84
N TRP A 156 12.57 5.78 23.16
CA TRP A 156 11.29 6.33 22.72
C TRP A 156 10.57 7.19 23.78
N MET A 157 10.97 7.10 25.05
CA MET A 157 10.37 7.88 26.15
C MET A 157 11.04 9.25 26.41
N ASN A 158 12.19 9.56 25.79
CA ASN A 158 13.04 10.68 26.22
C ASN A 158 13.21 11.84 25.21
N GLN A 159 12.28 12.03 24.27
CA GLN A 159 12.30 13.24 23.44
C GLN A 159 10.90 13.82 23.23
N GLY A 160 10.35 14.37 24.31
CA GLY A 160 9.79 15.73 24.31
C GLY A 160 8.58 16.03 23.42
N MET A 161 7.45 15.33 23.60
CA MET A 161 6.11 15.91 23.38
C MET A 161 5.06 15.41 24.40
N MET A 162 5.47 15.07 25.63
CA MET A 162 4.55 14.99 26.77
C MET A 162 4.59 16.31 27.54
N GLY A 163 3.77 17.27 27.09
CA GLY A 163 3.29 18.34 27.95
C GLY A 163 2.23 17.76 28.88
N ASN A 164 2.55 17.67 30.17
CA ASN A 164 1.64 17.26 31.23
C ASN A 164 0.36 18.12 31.21
N ASN A 165 -0.72 17.56 30.66
CA ASN A 165 -2.07 17.54 31.24
C ASN A 165 -3.03 16.91 30.23
N MET A 166 -3.16 15.58 30.26
CA MET A 166 -4.40 14.83 30.02
C MET A 166 -4.06 13.35 29.89
N MET A 167 -3.99 12.67 31.03
CA MET A 167 -4.07 11.20 31.07
C MET A 167 -5.53 10.84 31.35
N GLY A 168 -6.21 10.36 30.31
CA GLY A 168 -7.56 9.79 30.37
C GLY A 168 -7.63 8.57 29.45
N SER A 169 -7.59 7.40 30.07
CA SER A 169 -7.78 6.06 29.53
C SER A 169 -8.78 5.96 28.34
N GLY A 170 -8.34 5.49 27.16
CA GLY A 170 -9.25 4.93 26.12
C GLY A 170 -9.12 5.43 24.66
N THR A 171 -8.29 6.43 24.34
CA THR A 171 -8.56 7.27 23.14
C THR A 171 -7.82 6.92 21.83
N MET A 172 -6.82 6.03 21.80
CA MET A 172 -6.05 5.77 20.55
C MET A 172 -6.69 4.76 19.56
N MET A 173 -7.91 4.28 19.83
CA MET A 173 -8.72 3.46 18.91
C MET A 173 -10.00 4.19 18.46
N GLY A 174 -10.05 5.53 18.66
CA GLY A 174 -11.19 6.38 18.32
C GLY A 174 -10.81 7.70 17.62
N MET A 175 -9.57 7.82 17.11
CA MET A 175 -9.10 9.04 16.43
C MET A 175 -9.43 9.10 14.93
N MET A 176 -9.87 8.00 14.29
CA MET A 176 -10.84 8.12 13.20
C MET A 176 -12.20 8.16 13.87
N GLY A 177 -12.65 9.36 14.23
CA GLY A 177 -14.06 9.59 14.51
C GLY A 177 -14.94 8.97 13.41
N THR A 178 -16.12 8.53 13.82
CA THR A 178 -17.04 7.82 12.92
C THR A 178 -17.37 8.69 11.71
N PRO A 179 -17.28 8.16 10.47
CA PRO A 179 -17.65 8.90 9.27
C PRO A 179 -19.05 9.49 9.42
N ILE A 180 -19.18 10.78 9.12
CA ILE A 180 -20.46 11.47 9.16
C ILE A 180 -21.22 11.10 7.89
N THR A 181 -22.37 10.45 8.05
CA THR A 181 -23.18 9.94 6.93
C THR A 181 -24.51 10.67 6.78
N LYS A 182 -24.95 11.43 7.79
CA LYS A 182 -26.20 12.20 7.68
C LYS A 182 -25.95 13.49 6.91
N ASN A 183 -26.73 13.72 5.86
CA ASN A 183 -26.64 14.92 5.02
C ASN A 183 -26.55 16.24 5.81
N SER A 184 -27.40 16.44 6.82
CA SER A 184 -27.39 17.67 7.63
C SER A 184 -26.09 17.86 8.43
N GLU A 185 -25.52 16.76 8.93
CA GLU A 185 -24.27 16.78 9.68
C GLU A 185 -23.10 17.05 8.71
N VAL A 186 -23.09 16.44 7.52
CA VAL A 186 -22.12 16.74 6.45
C VAL A 186 -22.12 18.22 6.09
N VAL A 187 -23.31 18.79 5.84
CA VAL A 187 -23.47 20.22 5.54
C VAL A 187 -22.96 21.09 6.68
N SER A 188 -23.24 20.72 7.94
CA SER A 188 -22.76 21.47 9.10
C SER A 188 -21.23 21.43 9.25
N THR A 189 -20.61 20.28 9.02
CA THR A 189 -19.16 20.10 9.07
C THR A 189 -18.48 20.89 7.97
N ILE A 190 -18.99 20.83 6.73
CA ILE A 190 -18.47 21.65 5.63
C ILE A 190 -18.52 23.15 5.98
N ASN A 191 -19.63 23.63 6.55
CA ASN A 191 -19.72 25.02 6.98
C ASN A 191 -18.71 25.36 8.09
N ASN A 192 -18.38 24.41 8.97
CA ASN A 192 -17.35 24.61 9.98
C ASN A 192 -15.94 24.73 9.37
N VAL A 193 -15.60 23.85 8.41
CA VAL A 193 -14.35 23.93 7.64
C VAL A 193 -14.20 25.31 7.01
N LYS A 194 -15.26 25.82 6.36
CA LYS A 194 -15.22 27.17 5.74
C LYS A 194 -14.93 28.28 6.75
N LYS A 195 -15.49 28.21 7.96
CA LYS A 195 -15.22 29.19 9.02
C LYS A 195 -13.77 29.12 9.52
N LEU A 196 -13.22 27.92 9.66
CA LEU A 196 -11.82 27.74 10.03
C LEU A 196 -10.90 28.33 8.96
N LEU A 197 -11.22 28.14 7.67
CA LEU A 197 -10.47 28.75 6.58
C LEU A 197 -10.51 30.29 6.60
N ASP A 198 -11.63 30.90 6.97
CA ASP A 198 -11.70 32.35 7.19
C ASP A 198 -10.76 32.79 8.33
N GLN A 199 -10.66 31.99 9.39
CA GLN A 199 -9.73 32.27 10.50
C GLN A 199 -8.27 32.04 10.12
N VAL A 200 -7.96 31.08 9.23
CA VAL A 200 -6.61 30.88 8.68
C VAL A 200 -6.12 32.15 8.00
N SER A 201 -6.94 32.72 7.11
CA SER A 201 -6.62 33.98 6.41
C SER A 201 -6.34 35.12 7.40
N VAL A 202 -7.20 35.30 8.40
CA VAL A 202 -7.04 36.33 9.44
C VAL A 202 -5.72 36.14 10.21
N ARG A 203 -5.47 34.94 10.75
CA ARG A 203 -4.24 34.65 11.52
C ARG A 203 -2.99 34.86 10.70
N TYR A 204 -3.00 34.40 9.45
CA TYR A 204 -1.86 34.54 8.57
C TYR A 204 -1.57 36.00 8.26
N ASN A 205 -2.61 36.80 7.96
CA ASN A 205 -2.48 38.23 7.69
C ASN A 205 -1.99 39.01 8.91
N ASP A 206 -2.29 38.53 10.13
CA ASP A 206 -1.77 39.10 11.38
C ASP A 206 -0.30 38.70 11.68
N GLY A 207 0.33 37.89 10.81
CA GLY A 207 1.69 37.37 10.97
C GLY A 207 1.79 36.14 11.87
N ASP A 208 0.67 35.59 12.33
CA ASP A 208 0.60 34.36 13.14
C ASP A 208 0.59 33.11 12.24
N VAL A 209 1.72 32.83 11.61
CA VAL A 209 1.90 31.69 10.69
C VAL A 209 1.62 30.36 11.41
N SER A 210 2.09 30.21 12.66
CA SER A 210 1.88 28.97 13.42
C SER A 210 0.40 28.76 13.77
N GLY A 211 -0.31 29.82 14.15
CA GLY A 211 -1.75 29.76 14.40
C GLY A 211 -2.55 29.47 13.13
N ALA A 212 -2.18 30.09 12.00
CA ALA A 212 -2.78 29.81 10.70
C ALA A 212 -2.59 28.34 10.28
N PHE A 213 -1.38 27.80 10.47
CA PHE A 213 -1.10 26.39 10.18
C PHE A 213 -1.88 25.42 11.08
N GLY A 214 -2.02 25.77 12.37
CA GLY A 214 -2.84 25.02 13.33
C GLY A 214 -4.31 24.95 12.89
N LEU A 215 -4.90 26.10 12.55
CA LEU A 215 -6.28 26.17 12.06
C LEU A 215 -6.48 25.43 10.72
N ALA A 216 -5.52 25.50 9.81
CA ALA A 216 -5.57 24.74 8.56
C ALA A 216 -5.50 23.22 8.82
N THR A 217 -4.76 22.80 9.86
CA THR A 217 -4.69 21.41 10.29
C THR A 217 -6.01 20.95 10.93
N GLU A 218 -6.62 21.78 11.78
CA GLU A 218 -7.94 21.53 12.39
C GLU A 218 -9.05 21.45 11.33
N ALA A 219 -9.01 22.34 10.33
CA ALA A 219 -9.95 22.32 9.22
C ALA A 219 -9.93 21.00 8.43
N TYR A 220 -8.75 20.36 8.33
CA TYR A 220 -8.58 19.08 7.66
C TYR A 220 -8.85 17.89 8.59
N LEU A 221 -7.96 17.64 9.56
CA LEU A 221 -7.96 16.42 10.38
C LEU A 221 -9.14 16.34 11.34
N GLU A 222 -9.59 17.47 11.87
CA GLU A 222 -10.64 17.49 12.89
C GLU A 222 -12.03 17.76 12.29
N ASN A 223 -12.12 17.99 10.98
CA ASN A 223 -13.38 18.35 10.34
C ASN A 223 -13.56 17.69 8.97
N TYR A 224 -12.77 18.06 7.97
CA TYR A 224 -12.99 17.58 6.60
C TYR A 224 -12.84 16.06 6.46
N GLU A 225 -11.88 15.44 7.15
CA GLU A 225 -11.65 13.98 7.13
C GLU A 225 -12.92 13.18 7.47
N TYR A 226 -13.76 13.70 8.37
CA TYR A 226 -15.01 13.04 8.78
C TYR A 226 -16.09 12.99 7.70
N VAL A 227 -16.00 13.83 6.66
CA VAL A 227 -16.98 13.90 5.57
C VAL A 227 -16.46 13.35 4.25
N GLU A 228 -15.17 13.04 4.13
CA GLU A 228 -14.55 12.54 2.90
C GLU A 228 -15.29 11.33 2.33
N SER A 229 -15.54 10.31 3.15
CA SER A 229 -16.24 9.10 2.70
C SER A 229 -17.64 9.37 2.17
N ALA A 230 -18.35 10.33 2.77
CA ALA A 230 -19.69 10.71 2.32
C ALA A 230 -19.66 11.47 1.00
N ILE A 231 -18.69 12.38 0.82
CA ILE A 231 -18.48 13.12 -0.43
C ILE A 231 -18.03 12.15 -1.53
N ALA A 232 -17.05 11.29 -1.26
CA ALA A 232 -16.51 10.32 -2.21
C ALA A 232 -17.57 9.34 -2.74
N ALA A 233 -18.57 8.99 -1.92
CA ALA A 233 -19.69 8.17 -2.34
C ALA A 233 -20.59 8.83 -3.42
N LYS A 234 -20.50 10.16 -3.59
CA LYS A 234 -21.27 10.93 -4.56
C LYS A 234 -20.38 11.50 -5.68
N ASP A 235 -19.20 11.98 -5.32
CA ASP A 235 -18.19 12.51 -6.25
C ASP A 235 -16.78 12.32 -5.66
N LEU A 236 -16.09 11.27 -6.13
CA LEU A 236 -14.73 10.94 -5.72
C LEU A 236 -13.71 12.00 -6.16
N ASN A 237 -13.83 12.52 -7.38
CA ASN A 237 -12.87 13.47 -7.93
C ASN A 237 -12.92 14.79 -7.17
N LEU A 238 -14.13 15.25 -6.82
CA LEU A 238 -14.33 16.45 -6.03
C LEU A 238 -13.75 16.27 -4.61
N MET A 239 -13.97 15.11 -3.99
CA MET A 239 -13.41 14.79 -2.67
C MET A 239 -11.88 14.84 -2.69
N GLU A 240 -11.23 14.12 -3.61
CA GLU A 240 -9.76 14.05 -3.72
C GLU A 240 -9.15 15.43 -4.00
N LYS A 241 -9.82 16.23 -4.84
CA LYS A 241 -9.41 17.60 -5.14
C LYS A 241 -9.42 18.47 -3.88
N ILE A 242 -10.50 18.42 -3.09
CA ILE A 242 -10.59 19.19 -1.85
C ILE A 242 -9.57 18.69 -0.81
N GLU A 243 -9.40 17.37 -0.66
CA GLU A 243 -8.39 16.77 0.23
C GLU A 243 -7.00 17.31 -0.12
N PHE A 244 -6.60 17.22 -1.39
CA PHE A 244 -5.30 17.67 -1.84
C PHE A 244 -5.08 19.17 -1.57
N MET A 245 -6.07 20.01 -1.87
CA MET A 245 -5.99 21.45 -1.63
C MET A 245 -5.87 21.81 -0.14
N LEU A 246 -6.65 21.14 0.74
CA LEU A 246 -6.65 21.38 2.18
C LEU A 246 -5.40 20.79 2.87
N ARG A 247 -5.11 19.52 2.62
CA ARG A 247 -4.09 18.74 3.33
C ARG A 247 -2.68 19.09 2.87
N VAL A 248 -2.50 19.31 1.57
CA VAL A 248 -1.18 19.47 0.95
C VAL A 248 -0.93 20.93 0.58
N GLU A 249 -1.72 21.49 -0.33
CA GLU A 249 -1.39 22.79 -0.93
C GLU A 249 -1.46 23.93 0.10
N LEU A 250 -2.61 24.16 0.72
CA LEU A 250 -2.80 25.29 1.65
C LEU A 250 -1.79 25.24 2.81
N ARG A 251 -1.59 24.07 3.39
CA ARG A 251 -0.65 23.87 4.51
C ARG A 251 0.80 24.10 4.08
N SER A 252 1.19 23.67 2.88
CA SER A 252 2.52 23.96 2.32
C SER A 252 2.71 25.45 2.06
N MET A 253 1.71 26.12 1.48
CA MET A 253 1.76 27.57 1.21
C MET A 253 1.96 28.37 2.51
N ILE A 254 1.25 28.01 3.58
CA ILE A 254 1.41 28.64 4.90
C ILE A 254 2.83 28.41 5.46
N GLN A 255 3.36 27.19 5.38
CA GLN A 255 4.70 26.87 5.89
C GLN A 255 5.83 27.50 5.08
N ASN A 256 5.63 27.68 3.77
CA ASN A 256 6.58 28.35 2.89
C ASN A 256 6.51 29.87 3.00
N GLU A 257 5.59 30.39 3.82
CA GLU A 257 5.32 31.80 3.98
C GLU A 257 4.98 32.50 2.64
N ASP A 258 4.18 31.82 1.81
CA ASP A 258 3.74 32.34 0.52
C ASP A 258 2.95 33.67 0.68
N PRO A 259 2.88 34.53 -0.36
CA PRO A 259 2.16 35.81 -0.25
C PRO A 259 0.70 35.63 0.18
N ILE A 260 0.22 36.47 1.12
CA ILE A 260 -1.17 36.44 1.63
C ILE A 260 -2.22 36.41 0.51
N LYS A 261 -1.99 37.15 -0.58
CA LYS A 261 -2.87 37.15 -1.75
C LYS A 261 -3.07 35.74 -2.35
N ASP A 262 -2.01 34.94 -2.39
CA ASP A 262 -2.03 33.60 -2.96
C ASP A 262 -2.70 32.61 -1.99
N ILE A 263 -2.48 32.79 -0.68
CA ILE A 263 -3.19 32.03 0.37
C ILE A 263 -4.68 32.32 0.34
N ASP A 264 -5.09 33.59 0.25
CA ASP A 264 -6.50 33.98 0.14
C ASP A 264 -7.14 33.41 -1.13
N ALA A 265 -6.42 33.42 -2.25
CA ALA A 265 -6.89 32.81 -3.48
C ALA A 265 -7.07 31.29 -3.33
N LYS A 266 -6.14 30.59 -2.67
CA LYS A 266 -6.26 29.16 -2.38
C LYS A 266 -7.44 28.87 -1.47
N ILE A 267 -7.62 29.64 -0.39
CA ILE A 267 -8.75 29.52 0.54
C ILE A 267 -10.09 29.71 -0.20
N ASN A 268 -10.20 30.73 -1.05
CA ASN A 268 -11.42 30.96 -1.83
C ASN A 268 -11.72 29.79 -2.76
N SER A 269 -10.71 29.27 -3.46
CA SER A 269 -10.89 28.09 -4.31
C SER A 269 -11.33 26.86 -3.51
N ILE A 270 -10.76 26.63 -2.32
CA ILE A 270 -11.21 25.53 -1.44
C ILE A 270 -12.68 25.73 -1.05
N LYS A 271 -13.07 26.95 -0.66
CA LYS A 271 -14.45 27.28 -0.26
C LYS A 271 -15.45 27.07 -1.40
N GLU A 272 -15.08 27.34 -2.64
CA GLU A 272 -15.91 27.07 -3.83
C GLU A 272 -16.13 25.56 -4.02
N ASN A 273 -15.08 24.74 -3.96
CA ASN A 273 -15.22 23.29 -4.06
C ASN A 273 -16.01 22.70 -2.86
N LEU A 274 -15.86 23.28 -1.66
CA LEU A 274 -16.67 22.91 -0.51
C LEU A 274 -18.15 23.27 -0.70
N ASP A 275 -18.48 24.38 -1.36
CA ASP A 275 -19.86 24.71 -1.71
C ASP A 275 -20.44 23.75 -2.75
N GLU A 276 -19.64 23.31 -3.72
CA GLU A 276 -19.99 22.25 -4.65
C GLU A 276 -20.29 20.94 -3.91
N ALA A 277 -19.37 20.50 -3.04
CA ALA A 277 -19.54 19.28 -2.25
C ALA A 277 -20.80 19.36 -1.35
N LYS A 278 -21.05 20.52 -0.75
CA LYS A 278 -22.24 20.76 0.09
C LYS A 278 -23.54 20.60 -0.69
N SER A 279 -23.59 21.00 -1.96
CA SER A 279 -24.79 20.91 -2.80
C SER A 279 -25.24 19.45 -3.04
N LEU A 280 -24.33 18.48 -2.90
CA LEU A 280 -24.61 17.05 -3.06
C LEU A 280 -25.48 16.47 -1.92
N PHE A 281 -25.69 17.23 -0.85
CA PHE A 281 -26.39 16.82 0.38
C PHE A 281 -27.62 17.67 0.71
N GLN A 282 -28.01 18.59 -0.18
CA GLN A 282 -29.18 19.47 -0.02
C GLN A 282 -30.45 18.91 -0.67
#